data_AF-A0A1T8AC12-F1
#
_entry.id   AF-A0A1T8AC12-F1
#
_cell.length_a   1.000
_cell.length_b   1.000
_cell.length_c   1.000
_cell.angle_alpha   90.00
_cell.angle_beta   90.00
_cell.angle_gamma   90.00
#
_symmetry.space_group_name_H-M   'P 1'
#
loop_
_entity.id
_entity.type
_entity.pdbx_description
1 polymer ?
#
loop_
_entity_poly.entity_id
_entity_poly.type
_entity_poly.pdbx_seq_one_letter_code
_entity_poly.pdbx_strand_id
1 'polypeptide(L)'
;MDERRAAAYQRLDEVVRELTAITEDESDDGQPRYTATDYVLIVGAQTIDNDGDRVGYVTVYPQGGSQPSYITTGLVAQAQGFLAASPAD
;
A
#
# COMPACT_ATOMS: atom_id res chain seq x y z
N MET A 1 18.65 5.98 7.72
CA MET A 1 17.58 5.02 8.09
C MET A 1 18.24 3.89 8.88
N ASP A 2 17.61 3.36 9.93
CA ASP A 2 18.09 2.15 10.64
C ASP A 2 18.22 0.99 9.63
N GLU A 3 19.31 0.23 9.66
CA GLU A 3 19.60 -0.91 8.79
C GLU A 3 18.47 -1.94 8.81
N ARG A 4 17.88 -2.21 9.99
CA ARG A 4 16.74 -3.13 10.11
C ARG A 4 15.52 -2.62 9.35
N ARG A 5 15.31 -1.30 9.36
CA ARG A 5 14.19 -0.67 8.64
C ARG A 5 14.43 -0.73 7.13
N ALA A 6 15.65 -0.47 6.68
CA ALA A 6 16.02 -0.60 5.27
C ALA A 6 15.80 -2.02 4.75
N ALA A 7 16.27 -3.04 5.50
CA ALA A 7 16.07 -4.45 5.15
C ALA A 7 14.59 -4.84 5.09
N ALA A 8 13.75 -4.26 5.97
CA ALA A 8 12.31 -4.50 5.93
C ALA A 8 11.66 -3.96 4.64
N TYR A 9 12.03 -2.74 4.20
CA TYR A 9 11.52 -2.21 2.93
C TYR A 9 12.02 -2.98 1.71
N GLN A 10 13.25 -3.48 1.74
CA GLN A 10 13.75 -4.31 0.64
C GLN A 10 12.92 -5.59 0.48
N ARG A 11 12.57 -6.25 1.59
CA ARG A 11 11.67 -7.41 1.55
C ARG A 11 10.26 -7.04 1.07
N LEU A 12 9.77 -5.85 1.44
CA LEU A 12 8.49 -5.36 0.96
C LEU A 12 8.52 -5.13 -0.56
N ASP A 13 9.60 -4.57 -1.10
CA ASP A 13 9.79 -4.43 -2.55
C ASP A 13 9.76 -5.78 -3.27
N GLU A 14 10.41 -6.81 -2.70
CA GLU A 14 10.41 -8.17 -3.25
C GLU A 14 8.98 -8.75 -3.30
N VAL A 15 8.22 -8.64 -2.21
CA VAL A 15 6.83 -9.11 -2.14
C VAL A 15 5.93 -8.37 -3.14
N VAL A 16 6.06 -7.05 -3.25
CA VAL A 16 5.23 -6.26 -4.20
C VAL A 16 5.53 -6.67 -5.64
N ARG A 17 6.80 -6.91 -5.99
CA ARG A 17 7.17 -7.41 -7.32
C ARG A 17 6.58 -8.79 -7.59
N GLU A 18 6.64 -9.70 -6.62
CA GLU A 18 6.09 -11.05 -6.76
C GLU A 18 4.56 -11.00 -6.96
N LEU A 19 3.84 -10.24 -6.15
CA LEU A 19 2.39 -10.07 -6.31
C LEU A 19 2.00 -9.42 -7.65
N THR A 20 2.81 -8.46 -8.12
CA THR A 20 2.60 -7.83 -9.43
C THR A 20 2.76 -8.85 -10.55
N ALA A 21 3.82 -9.67 -10.50
CA ALA A 21 4.05 -10.72 -11.50
C ALA A 21 2.92 -11.75 -11.52
N ILE A 22 2.46 -12.20 -10.35
CA ILE A 22 1.31 -13.13 -10.24
C ILE A 22 0.07 -12.49 -10.88
N THR A 23 -0.21 -11.21 -10.58
CA THR A 23 -1.37 -10.49 -11.15
C THR A 23 -1.26 -10.39 -12.68
N GLU A 24 -0.06 -10.12 -13.21
CA GLU A 24 0.18 -10.09 -14.65
C GLU A 24 0.00 -11.48 -15.31
N ASP A 25 0.44 -12.54 -14.65
CA ASP A 25 0.29 -13.93 -15.13
C ASP A 25 -1.18 -14.40 -15.09
N GLU A 26 -1.98 -13.91 -14.13
CA GLU A 26 -3.42 -14.19 -14.02
C GLU A 26 -4.28 -13.34 -14.97
N SER A 27 -3.70 -12.34 -15.64
CA SER A 27 -4.42 -11.46 -16.55
C SER A 27 -4.70 -12.16 -17.88
N ASP A 28 -5.95 -12.13 -18.36
CA ASP A 28 -6.31 -12.67 -19.68
C ASP A 28 -5.55 -11.96 -20.82
N ASP A 29 -5.24 -12.73 -21.88
CA ASP A 29 -4.62 -12.28 -23.13
C ASP A 29 -5.50 -11.23 -23.85
N GLY A 30 -5.43 -9.98 -23.39
CA GLY A 30 -6.25 -8.89 -23.89
C GLY A 30 -6.34 -7.69 -22.95
N GLN A 31 -5.99 -7.86 -21.67
CA GLN A 31 -5.87 -6.74 -20.74
C GLN A 31 -4.50 -6.05 -20.90
N PRO A 32 -4.42 -4.72 -20.69
CA PRO A 32 -3.15 -4.03 -20.65
C PRO A 32 -2.27 -4.59 -19.54
N ARG A 33 -1.01 -4.90 -19.86
CA ARG A 33 -0.01 -5.19 -18.83
C ARG A 33 0.34 -3.91 -18.09
N TYR A 34 0.34 -3.95 -16.77
CA TYR A 34 0.69 -2.81 -15.94
C TYR A 34 1.97 -3.09 -15.16
N THR A 35 2.96 -2.24 -15.35
CA THR A 35 4.17 -2.26 -14.53
C THR A 35 3.93 -1.43 -13.27
N ALA A 36 4.05 -2.05 -12.09
CA ALA A 36 4.05 -1.32 -10.83
C ALA A 36 5.27 -0.37 -10.77
N THR A 37 5.02 0.94 -10.76
CA THR A 37 6.07 1.97 -10.64
C THR A 37 6.30 2.38 -9.20
N ASP A 38 5.21 2.50 -8.44
CA ASP A 38 5.16 3.08 -7.11
C ASP A 38 4.12 2.36 -6.26
N TYR A 39 4.38 2.24 -4.96
CA TYR A 39 3.40 1.67 -4.03
C TYR A 39 3.46 2.33 -2.65
N VAL A 40 2.38 2.12 -1.90
CA VAL A 40 2.26 2.51 -0.49
C VAL A 40 1.60 1.37 0.30
N LEU A 41 2.20 0.98 1.40
CA LEU A 41 1.56 0.07 2.36
C LEU A 41 0.81 0.89 3.41
N ILE A 42 -0.48 0.62 3.54
CA ILE A 42 -1.37 1.25 4.53
C ILE A 42 -1.73 0.19 5.57
N VAL A 43 -1.42 0.45 6.83
CA VAL A 43 -1.69 -0.48 7.94
C VAL A 43 -2.67 0.18 8.91
N GLY A 44 -3.83 -0.44 9.08
CA GLY A 44 -4.75 -0.13 10.17
C GLY A 44 -4.18 -0.63 11.49
N ALA A 45 -4.14 0.23 12.50
CA ALA A 45 -3.77 -0.09 13.86
C ALA A 45 -4.89 0.32 14.80
N GLN A 46 -4.94 -0.30 15.98
CA GLN A 46 -5.90 0.05 17.01
C GLN A 46 -5.19 0.06 18.35
N THR A 47 -5.48 1.05 19.19
CA THR A 47 -5.13 1.03 20.61
C THR A 47 -6.40 1.05 21.45
N ILE A 48 -6.25 0.70 22.73
CA ILE A 48 -7.25 1.02 23.76
C ILE A 48 -6.72 2.25 24.49
N ASP A 49 -7.56 3.27 24.66
CA ASP A 49 -7.18 4.46 25.42
C ASP A 49 -7.43 4.30 26.93
N ASN A 50 -7.19 5.36 27.69
CA ASN A 50 -7.29 5.33 29.15
C ASN A 50 -8.74 5.17 29.66
N ASP A 51 -9.73 5.47 28.83
CA ASP A 51 -11.15 5.35 29.16
C ASP A 51 -11.71 3.97 28.74
N GLY A 52 -10.88 3.14 28.11
CA GLY A 52 -11.23 1.80 27.64
C GLY A 52 -11.80 1.79 26.22
N ASP A 53 -11.79 2.93 25.53
CA ASP A 53 -12.31 3.07 24.18
C ASP A 53 -11.30 2.59 23.14
N ARG A 54 -11.81 2.03 22.04
CA ARG A 54 -11.00 1.63 20.89
C ARG A 54 -10.72 2.84 20.02
N VAL A 55 -9.45 3.20 19.87
CA VAL A 55 -9.02 4.27 18.98
C VAL A 55 -8.26 3.68 17.79
N GLY A 56 -8.82 3.88 16.60
CA GLY A 56 -8.21 3.45 15.33
C GLY A 56 -7.18 4.46 14.83
N TYR A 57 -6.09 3.95 14.26
CA TYR A 57 -5.05 4.73 13.59
C TYR A 57 -4.70 4.09 12.27
N VAL A 58 -4.11 4.88 11.38
CA VAL A 58 -3.53 4.39 10.13
C VAL A 58 -2.06 4.78 10.11
N THR A 59 -1.20 3.82 9.77
CA THR A 59 0.21 4.08 9.48
C THR A 59 0.46 3.87 8.00
N VAL A 60 1.25 4.76 7.42
CA VAL A 60 1.57 4.78 5.99
C VAL A 60 3.07 4.53 5.81
N TYR A 61 3.41 3.57 4.96
CA TYR A 61 4.77 3.20 4.62
C TYR A 61 4.97 3.41 3.10
N PRO A 62 5.53 4.54 2.67
CA PRO A 62 5.84 4.77 1.26
C PRO A 62 6.96 3.83 0.80
N GLN A 63 7.01 3.51 -0.49
CA GLN A 63 8.07 2.71 -1.09
C GLN A 63 9.48 3.19 -0.65
N GLY A 64 10.35 2.22 -0.31
CA GLY A 64 11.71 2.49 0.19
C GLY A 64 11.77 3.30 1.50
N GLY A 65 10.64 3.57 2.13
CA GLY A 65 10.50 4.40 3.33
C GLY A 65 10.62 5.90 3.09
N SER A 66 10.76 6.33 1.84
CA SER A 66 10.78 7.75 1.47
C SER A 66 10.40 7.89 0.00
N GLN A 67 9.25 8.50 -0.26
CA GLN A 67 8.75 8.82 -1.58
C GLN A 67 8.30 10.29 -1.61
N PRO A 68 8.38 10.98 -2.76
CA PRO A 68 7.78 12.30 -2.89
C PRO A 68 6.32 12.28 -2.46
N SER A 69 5.94 13.21 -1.58
CA SER A 69 4.63 13.23 -0.92
C SER A 69 3.45 13.26 -1.89
N TYR A 70 3.62 13.89 -3.06
CA TYR A 70 2.59 13.95 -4.09
C TYR A 70 2.29 12.58 -4.72
N ILE A 71 3.25 11.65 -4.76
CA ILE A 71 3.02 10.30 -5.27
C ILE A 71 2.22 9.50 -4.25
N THR A 72 2.68 9.47 -2.98
CA THR A 72 1.96 8.77 -1.91
C THR A 72 0.54 9.30 -1.76
N THR A 73 0.36 10.63 -1.74
CA THR A 73 -0.95 11.26 -1.62
C THR A 73 -1.84 10.96 -2.83
N GLY A 74 -1.26 11.02 -4.04
CA GLY A 74 -1.99 10.72 -5.28
C GLY A 74 -2.49 9.27 -5.33
N LEU A 75 -1.62 8.30 -4.97
CA LEU A 75 -1.99 6.88 -4.89
C LEU A 75 -3.13 6.65 -3.89
N VAL A 76 -3.02 7.20 -2.69
CA VAL A 76 -4.06 7.04 -1.65
C VAL A 76 -5.38 7.66 -2.08
N ALA A 77 -5.36 8.88 -2.65
CA ALA A 77 -6.56 9.55 -3.12
C ALA A 77 -7.24 8.79 -4.27
N GLN A 78 -6.47 8.25 -5.22
CA GLN A 78 -7.00 7.45 -6.31
C GLN A 78 -7.62 6.14 -5.80
N ALA A 79 -6.96 5.45 -4.87
CA ALA A 79 -7.49 4.24 -4.25
C ALA A 79 -8.82 4.51 -3.51
N GLN A 80 -8.90 5.60 -2.74
CA GLN A 80 -10.14 6.03 -2.09
C GLN A 80 -11.25 6.30 -3.10
N GLY A 81 -10.94 6.96 -4.22
CA GLY A 81 -11.89 7.21 -5.30
C GLY A 81 -12.45 5.92 -5.89
N PHE A 82 -11.60 4.92 -6.12
CA PHE A 82 -12.05 3.59 -6.58
C PHE A 82 -12.97 2.91 -5.57
N LEU A 83 -12.60 2.89 -4.28
CA LEU A 83 -13.39 2.27 -3.24
C LEU A 83 -14.74 2.95 -3.01
N ALA A 84 -14.81 4.28 -3.17
CA ALA A 84 -16.05 5.03 -3.06
C ALA A 84 -16.97 4.87 -4.27
N ALA A 85 -16.41 4.55 -5.45
CA ALA A 85 -17.16 4.32 -6.67
C ALA A 85 -17.69 2.88 -6.79
N SER A 86 -17.03 1.91 -6.15
CA SER A 86 -17.55 0.55 -6.02
C SER A 86 -18.67 0.53 -4.98
N PRO A 87 -19.88 0.02 -5.29
CA PRO A 87 -20.89 -0.19 -4.26
C PRO A 87 -20.31 -1.15 -3.21
N ALA A 88 -20.42 -0.77 -1.93
CA ALA A 88 -20.12 -1.68 -0.84
C ALA A 88 -21.13 -2.84 -0.94
N ASP A 89 -20.63 -4.06 -1.19
CA ASP A 89 -21.41 -5.30 -1.11
C ASP A 89 -22.03 -5.48 0.29
#